data_AF-A0A949CAU0-F1
#
_entry.id   AF-A0A949CAU0-F1
#
_cell.length_a   1.000
_cell.length_b   1.000
_cell.length_c   1.000
_cell.angle_alpha   90.00
_cell.angle_beta   90.00
_cell.angle_gamma   90.00
#
_symmetry.space_group_name_H-M   'P 1'
#
loop_
_entity.id
_entity.type
_entity.pdbx_description
1 polymer ?
#
loop_
_entity_poly.entity_id
_entity_poly.type
_entity_poly.pdbx_seq_one_letter_code
_entity_poly.pdbx_strand_id
1 'polypeptide(L)'
;LNNPLIFIGSDTACHTKYEKLAKQLGGIPSNQEMVAVIVTLASQLGLSDEQVARLLSWNAGEFLNIPVSRNLVEYKLEKRIDDLQYNNGIVVNPWNGSKLLFPVKI
;
A
#
# COMPACT_ATOMS: atom_id res chain seq x y z
N LEU A 1 10.03 -14.41 8.99
CA LEU A 1 9.29 -13.13 8.89
C LEU A 1 8.95 -12.52 10.26
N ASN A 2 9.68 -12.85 11.33
CA ASN A 2 9.41 -12.32 12.68
C ASN A 2 10.45 -11.27 13.11
N ASN A 3 10.75 -10.31 12.23
CA ASN A 3 11.59 -9.17 12.60
C ASN A 3 10.69 -7.99 12.99
N PRO A 4 10.62 -7.59 14.27
CA PRO A 4 9.75 -6.50 14.73
C PRO A 4 10.16 -5.12 14.20
N LEU A 5 11.35 -5.01 13.61
CA LEU A 5 11.87 -3.77 13.02
C LEU A 5 11.44 -3.58 11.56
N ILE A 6 10.73 -4.55 10.96
CA ILE A 6 10.24 -4.45 9.60
C ILE A 6 8.74 -4.15 9.66
N PHE A 7 8.34 -2.98 9.16
CA PHE A 7 6.95 -2.58 8.97
C PHE A 7 6.80 -1.79 7.68
N ILE A 8 5.57 -1.71 7.18
CA ILE A 8 5.29 -1.12 5.88
C ILE A 8 5.04 0.38 6.02
N GLY A 9 5.85 1.17 5.33
CA GLY A 9 5.57 2.57 5.01
C GLY A 9 5.32 2.69 3.50
N SER A 10 4.23 3.35 3.11
CA SER A 10 3.80 3.42 1.70
C SER A 10 4.72 4.22 0.80
N ASP A 11 5.51 5.12 1.40
CA ASP A 11 6.23 6.21 0.73
C ASP A 11 5.37 6.91 -0.34
N THR A 12 4.08 7.07 -0.04
CA THR A 12 3.13 7.63 -0.99
C THR A 12 3.51 9.08 -1.31
N ALA A 13 3.78 9.36 -2.58
CA ALA A 13 4.20 10.66 -3.06
C ALA A 13 3.39 11.03 -4.31
N CYS A 14 2.39 11.88 -4.10
CA CYS A 14 1.48 12.33 -5.15
C CYS A 14 2.08 13.50 -5.93
N HIS A 15 2.02 13.42 -7.26
CA HIS A 15 2.36 14.51 -8.16
C HIS A 15 1.29 14.62 -9.25
N THR A 16 1.03 15.84 -9.68
CA THR A 16 0.15 16.10 -10.82
C THR A 16 0.72 15.48 -12.10
N LYS A 17 -0.14 15.26 -13.10
CA LYS A 17 0.28 14.77 -14.43
C LYS A 17 1.38 15.65 -15.05
N TYR A 18 1.29 16.97 -14.89
CA TYR A 18 2.32 17.89 -15.37
C TYR A 18 3.65 17.71 -14.64
N GLU A 19 3.64 17.60 -13.31
CA GLU A 19 4.87 17.37 -12.54
C GLU A 19 5.52 16.02 -12.88
N LYS A 20 4.72 14.99 -13.15
CA LYS A 20 5.23 13.69 -13.61
C LYS A 20 5.84 13.74 -15.00
N LEU A 21 5.16 14.36 -15.97
CA LEU A 21 5.57 14.31 -17.36
C LEU A 21 6.57 15.39 -17.74
N ALA A 22 6.38 16.63 -17.27
CA ALA A 22 7.20 17.77 -17.63
C ALA A 22 8.39 17.96 -16.70
N LYS A 23 8.22 17.72 -15.39
CA LYS A 23 9.30 17.88 -14.39
C LYS A 23 9.97 16.57 -13.99
N GLN A 24 9.45 15.42 -14.46
CA GLN A 24 9.98 14.08 -14.20
C GLN A 24 10.17 13.78 -12.70
N LEU A 25 9.29 14.28 -11.85
CA LEU A 25 9.39 14.01 -10.41
C LEU A 25 9.16 12.52 -10.11
N GLY A 26 10.01 11.96 -9.24
CA GLY A 26 9.83 10.61 -8.68
C GLY A 26 8.58 10.48 -7.80
N GLY A 27 8.24 9.28 -7.34
CA GLY A 27 7.12 9.06 -6.40
C GLY A 27 5.91 8.31 -6.99
N ILE A 28 5.17 7.63 -6.13
CA ILE A 28 4.01 6.82 -6.52
C ILE A 28 2.85 7.16 -5.57
N PRO A 29 1.65 7.51 -6.07
CA PRO A 29 0.45 7.59 -5.22
C PRO A 29 -0.03 6.17 -4.91
N SER A 30 0.34 5.64 -3.74
CA SER A 30 0.05 4.25 -3.32
C SER A 30 -1.01 4.15 -2.21
N ASN A 31 -1.42 5.28 -1.64
CA ASN A 31 -2.27 5.35 -0.44
C ASN A 31 -3.58 4.56 -0.51
N GLN A 32 -4.23 4.47 -1.67
CA GLN A 32 -5.55 3.82 -1.78
C GLN A 32 -5.50 2.31 -1.97
N GLU A 33 -4.42 1.79 -2.57
CA GLU A 33 -4.35 0.38 -2.98
C GLU A 33 -3.32 -0.42 -2.18
N MET A 34 -2.43 0.25 -1.45
CA MET A 34 -1.33 -0.38 -0.72
C MET A 34 -1.77 -1.60 0.10
N VAL A 35 -2.83 -1.48 0.92
CA VAL A 35 -3.31 -2.58 1.77
C VAL A 35 -3.77 -3.76 0.92
N ALA A 36 -4.53 -3.51 -0.15
CA ALA A 36 -5.01 -4.55 -1.06
C ALA A 36 -3.84 -5.32 -1.71
N VAL A 37 -2.84 -4.57 -2.17
CA VAL A 37 -1.64 -5.09 -2.84
C VAL A 37 -0.86 -6.00 -1.89
N ILE A 38 -0.64 -5.54 -0.65
CA ILE A 38 0.10 -6.28 0.37
C ILE A 38 -0.62 -7.56 0.75
N VAL A 39 -1.93 -7.50 1.01
CA VAL A 39 -2.74 -8.68 1.34
C VAL A 39 -2.71 -9.69 0.19
N THR A 40 -2.83 -9.23 -1.05
CA THR A 40 -2.75 -10.10 -2.24
C THR A 40 -1.39 -10.80 -2.34
N LEU A 41 -0.29 -10.05 -2.21
CA LEU A 41 1.06 -10.61 -2.25
C LEU A 41 1.32 -11.58 -1.09
N ALA A 42 0.88 -11.22 0.12
CA ALA A 42 1.02 -12.05 1.30
C ALA A 42 0.28 -13.38 1.16
N SER A 43 -0.93 -13.36 0.59
CA SER A 43 -1.70 -14.57 0.29
C SER A 43 -0.97 -15.47 -0.72
N GLN A 44 -0.43 -14.90 -1.81
CA GLN A 44 0.37 -15.65 -2.80
C GLN A 44 1.64 -16.27 -2.20
N LEU A 45 2.22 -15.61 -1.19
CA LEU A 45 3.40 -16.09 -0.46
C LEU A 45 3.05 -17.02 0.71
N GLY A 46 1.77 -17.32 0.94
CA GLY A 46 1.30 -18.20 2.02
C GLY A 46 1.50 -17.63 3.43
N LEU A 47 1.50 -16.30 3.58
CA LEU A 47 1.59 -15.67 4.89
C LEU A 47 0.26 -15.77 5.64
N SER A 48 0.32 -15.94 6.95
CA SER A 48 -0.88 -15.89 7.79
C SER A 48 -1.38 -14.45 7.99
N ASP A 49 -2.67 -14.30 8.29
CA ASP A 49 -3.26 -12.99 8.61
C ASP A 49 -2.53 -12.29 9.78
N GLU A 50 -2.02 -13.06 10.74
CA GLU A 50 -1.21 -12.54 11.84
C GLU A 50 0.10 -11.91 11.34
N GLN A 51 0.79 -12.57 10.40
CA GLN A 51 2.01 -12.04 9.80
C GLN A 51 1.73 -10.76 8.99
N VAL A 52 0.60 -10.71 8.29
CA VAL A 52 0.16 -9.51 7.56
C VAL A 52 -0.16 -8.37 8.52
N ALA A 53 -0.89 -8.63 9.61
CA ALA A 53 -1.19 -7.64 10.64
C ALA A 53 0.06 -7.10 11.34
N ARG A 54 1.08 -7.95 11.56
CA ARG A 54 2.40 -7.53 12.06
C ARG A 54 3.06 -6.51 11.14
N LEU A 55 3.11 -6.80 9.84
CA LEU A 55 3.75 -5.94 8.85
C LEU A 55 3.00 -4.62 8.64
N LEU A 56 1.67 -4.66 8.62
CA LEU A 56 0.83 -3.49 8.35
C LEU A 56 0.59 -2.59 9.57
N SER A 57 0.70 -3.10 10.80
CA SER A 57 0.21 -2.37 11.97
C SER A 57 1.02 -2.62 13.25
N TRP A 58 1.12 -3.87 13.71
CA TRP A 58 1.63 -4.11 15.07
C TRP A 58 3.09 -3.74 15.27
N ASN A 59 3.96 -4.04 14.29
CA ASN A 59 5.39 -3.71 14.40
C ASN A 59 5.61 -2.20 14.46
N ALA A 60 4.86 -1.42 13.66
CA ALA A 60 4.93 0.05 13.71
C ALA A 60 4.38 0.59 15.04
N GLY A 61 3.28 0.02 15.55
CA GLY A 61 2.73 0.37 16.85
C GLY A 61 3.71 0.14 18.00
N GLU A 62 4.37 -1.02 18.04
CA GLU A 62 5.43 -1.32 19.01
C GLU A 62 6.61 -0.36 18.87
N PHE A 63 7.10 -0.14 17.65
CA PHE A 63 8.25 0.74 17.38
C PHE A 63 7.99 2.20 17.77
N LEU A 64 6.79 2.72 17.48
CA LEU A 64 6.39 4.10 17.76
C LEU A 64 5.76 4.28 19.15
N ASN A 65 5.65 3.20 19.94
CA ASN A 65 4.97 3.16 21.22
C ASN A 65 3.50 3.67 21.16
N ILE A 66 2.79 3.27 20.10
CA ILE A 66 1.38 3.56 19.86
C ILE A 66 0.58 2.29 20.23
N PRO A 67 -0.41 2.36 21.12
CA PRO A 67 -1.23 1.21 21.48
C PRO A 67 -2.13 0.80 20.30
N VAL A 68 -1.98 -0.46 19.86
CA VAL A 68 -2.74 -1.04 18.75
C VAL A 68 -3.39 -2.35 19.20
N SER A 69 -4.65 -2.55 18.82
CA SER A 69 -5.39 -3.79 19.10
C SER A 69 -4.76 -5.01 18.41
N ARG A 70 -4.79 -6.16 19.10
CA ARG A 70 -4.43 -7.46 18.52
C ARG A 70 -5.60 -8.19 17.86
N ASN A 71 -6.81 -7.66 18.00
CA ASN A 71 -7.98 -8.22 17.33
C ASN A 71 -7.96 -7.82 15.85
N LEU A 72 -8.13 -8.79 14.97
CA LEU A 72 -8.25 -8.56 13.53
C LEU A 72 -9.69 -8.23 13.17
N VAL A 73 -9.87 -7.30 12.23
CA VAL A 73 -11.16 -6.94 11.64
C VAL A 73 -11.04 -7.12 10.14
N GLU A 74 -12.08 -7.67 9.51
CA GLU A 74 -12.12 -7.85 8.06
C GLU A 74 -12.15 -6.49 7.36
N TYR A 75 -11.25 -6.29 6.40
CA TYR A 75 -11.20 -5.10 5.56
C TYR A 75 -11.56 -5.47 4.12
N LYS A 76 -12.61 -4.87 3.58
CA LYS A 76 -13.08 -5.08 2.21
C LYS A 76 -12.88 -3.81 1.38
N LEU A 77 -12.19 -3.92 0.24
CA LEU A 77 -12.16 -2.81 -0.71
C LEU A 77 -13.48 -2.74 -1.47
N GLU A 78 -14.18 -1.62 -1.29
CA GLU A 78 -15.52 -1.42 -1.88
C GLU A 78 -15.51 -0.83 -3.29
N LYS A 79 -14.39 -0.23 -3.74
CA LYS A 79 -14.36 0.46 -5.04
C LYS A 79 -12.99 0.42 -5.72
N ARG A 80 -13.00 0.10 -7.02
CA ARG A 80 -11.86 0.24 -7.94
C ARG A 80 -11.82 1.67 -8.48
N ILE A 81 -10.64 2.29 -8.51
CA ILE A 81 -10.47 3.69 -8.92
C ILE A 81 -9.28 3.79 -9.89
N ASP A 82 -9.54 4.12 -11.15
CA ASP A 82 -8.50 4.23 -12.17
C ASP A 82 -7.83 5.63 -12.18
N ASP A 83 -8.46 6.67 -11.62
CA ASP A 83 -7.93 8.04 -11.52
C ASP A 83 -8.26 8.69 -10.17
N LEU A 84 -7.30 9.44 -9.60
CA LEU A 84 -7.45 10.09 -8.29
C LEU A 84 -7.55 11.61 -8.43
N GLN A 85 -8.61 12.19 -7.88
CA GLN A 85 -8.70 13.65 -7.74
C GLN A 85 -7.95 14.07 -6.48
N TYR A 86 -6.92 14.90 -6.64
CA TYR A 86 -6.07 15.37 -5.53
C TYR A 86 -5.70 16.85 -5.72
N ASN A 87 -5.98 17.70 -4.72
CA ASN A 87 -5.70 19.14 -4.73
C ASN A 87 -6.05 19.85 -6.04
N ASN A 88 -7.31 19.73 -6.49
CA ASN A 88 -7.83 20.32 -7.73
C ASN A 88 -7.17 19.82 -9.04
N GLY A 89 -6.33 18.79 -8.98
CA GLY A 89 -5.73 18.12 -10.13
C GLY A 89 -6.15 16.65 -10.23
N ILE A 90 -5.88 16.05 -11.40
CA ILE A 90 -6.01 14.61 -11.64
C ILE A 90 -4.60 14.00 -11.52
N VAL A 91 -4.46 13.06 -10.60
CA VAL A 91 -3.26 12.24 -10.40
C VAL A 91 -3.50 10.89 -11.08
N VAL A 92 -2.55 10.48 -11.93
CA VAL A 92 -2.61 9.19 -12.63
C VAL A 92 -2.36 8.09 -11.62
N ASN A 93 -3.27 7.12 -11.53
CA ASN A 93 -3.03 5.89 -10.77
C ASN A 93 -2.00 5.02 -11.53
N PRO A 94 -0.77 4.81 -11.01
CA PRO A 94 0.22 4.00 -11.71
C PRO A 94 -0.12 2.50 -11.69
N TRP A 95 -1.12 2.09 -10.92
CA TRP A 95 -1.54 0.72 -10.75
C TRP A 95 -2.65 0.29 -11.74
N ASN A 96 -3.15 1.21 -12.59
CA ASN A 96 -4.20 0.95 -13.59
C ASN A 96 -5.46 0.31 -12.97
N GLY A 97 -5.90 0.88 -11.83
CA GLY A 97 -6.87 0.27 -10.93
C GLY A 97 -6.28 -0.95 -10.21
N SER A 98 -7.06 -2.02 -10.04
CA SER A 98 -6.64 -3.22 -9.28
C SER A 98 -5.70 -4.17 -10.04
N LYS A 99 -5.12 -3.77 -11.18
CA LYS A 99 -4.33 -4.67 -12.05
C LYS A 99 -2.84 -4.52 -11.78
N LEU A 100 -2.36 -5.36 -10.87
CA LEU A 100 -0.94 -5.51 -10.55
C LEU A 100 -0.24 -6.41 -11.57
N LEU A 101 0.71 -5.86 -12.32
CA LEU A 101 1.64 -6.64 -13.12
C LEU A 101 2.92 -6.83 -12.32
N PHE A 102 3.09 -8.01 -11.71
CA PHE A 102 4.35 -8.39 -11.06
C PHE A 102 5.18 -9.30 -11.97
N PRO A 103 6.52 -9.17 -11.96
CA PRO A 103 7.38 -10.21 -12.51
C PRO A 103 7.17 -11.49 -11.68
N VAL A 104 6.58 -12.49 -12.32
CA VAL A 104 6.47 -13.83 -11.72
C VAL A 104 7.86 -14.46 -11.78
N LYS A 105 8.32 -15.00 -10.66
CA LYS A 105 9.59 -15.74 -10.60
C LYS A 105 9.47 -16.96 -11.54
N ILE A 106 10.45 -17.12 -12.44
CA ILE A 106 10.63 -18.37 -13.21
C ILE A 106 11.13 -19.45 -12.24
#